data_AF-A0A352JP90-F1
#
_entry.id   AF-A0A352JP90-F1
#
_cell.length_a   1.000
_cell.length_b   1.000
_cell.length_c   1.000
_cell.angle_alpha   90.00
_cell.angle_beta   90.00
_cell.angle_gamma   90.00
#
_symmetry.space_group_name_H-M   'P 1'
#
loop_
_entity.id
_entity.type
_entity.pdbx_description
1 polymer ?
#
loop_
_entity_poly.entity_id
_entity_poly.type
_entity_poly.pdbx_seq_one_letter_code
_entity_poly.pdbx_strand_id
1 'polypeptide(L)' 'KTGALIVYTSADSVFQIAAHRRIVPVEELYRYSRIAREIMSGKHGVSRIIARPFDGEPGSFYR' A
#
# COMPACT_ATOMS: atom_id res chain seq x y z
N LYS A 1 -14.29 6.05 1.26
CA LYS A 1 -15.21 6.78 0.36
C LYS A 1 -14.64 6.96 -1.06
N THR A 2 -13.37 7.30 -1.27
CA THR A 2 -12.83 7.65 -2.61
C THR A 2 -12.19 6.50 -3.39
N GLY A 3 -11.83 5.39 -2.73
CA GLY A 3 -11.02 4.33 -3.35
C GLY A 3 -9.56 4.70 -3.58
N ALA A 4 -9.13 5.86 -3.08
CA ALA A 4 -7.72 6.26 -3.10
C ALA A 4 -6.87 5.30 -2.26
N LEU A 5 -5.65 5.06 -2.74
CA LEU A 5 -4.63 4.33 -1.99
C LEU A 5 -4.09 5.20 -0.85
N ILE A 6 -3.86 4.60 0.31
CA ILE A 6 -3.18 5.26 1.42
C ILE A 6 -1.70 4.90 1.32
N VAL A 7 -0.84 5.89 1.11
CA VAL A 7 0.61 5.69 0.99
C VAL A 7 1.30 6.31 2.19
N TYR A 8 2.21 5.56 2.79
CA TYR A 8 3.00 6.03 3.94
C TYR A 8 4.35 5.31 4.04
N THR A 9 5.26 5.87 4.83
CA THR A 9 6.59 5.31 5.13
C THR A 9 6.75 5.09 6.65
N SER A 10 7.85 4.48 7.06
CA SER A 10 8.31 4.46 8.46
C SER A 10 9.70 5.10 8.57
N ALA A 11 10.37 4.91 9.70
CA ALA A 11 11.77 5.28 9.87
C ALA A 11 12.71 4.41 9.01
N ASP A 12 12.28 3.20 8.63
CA ASP A 12 13.01 2.33 7.72
C ASP A 12 12.79 2.75 6.26
N SER A 13 13.70 2.34 5.37
CA SER A 13 13.58 2.56 3.92
C SER A 13 12.51 1.66 3.31
N VAL A 14 11.24 2.00 3.53
CA VAL A 14 10.07 1.23 3.08
C VAL A 14 9.02 2.14 2.46
N PHE A 15 8.27 1.60 1.50
CA PHE A 15 7.10 2.25 0.93
C PHE A 15 5.90 1.36 1.11
N GLN A 16 4.89 1.84 1.83
CA GLN A 16 3.73 1.05 2.23
C GLN A 16 2.48 1.56 1.54
N ILE A 17 1.70 0.63 1.00
CA ILE A 17 0.45 0.92 0.28
C ILE A 17 -0.68 0.19 0.99
N ALA A 18 -1.57 0.94 1.62
CA ALA A 18 -2.74 0.43 2.30
C ALA A 18 -4.01 0.68 1.49
N ALA A 19 -4.89 -0.32 1.45
CA ALA A 19 -6.19 -0.21 0.83
C ALA A 19 -7.19 -1.17 1.50
N HIS A 20 -8.46 -0.76 1.54
CA HIS A 20 -9.52 -1.59 2.07
C HIS A 20 -9.90 -2.67 1.05
N ARG A 21 -9.90 -3.96 1.44
CA ARG A 21 -10.12 -5.09 0.52
C ARG A 21 -11.45 -5.05 -0.24
N ARG A 22 -12.50 -4.44 0.35
CA ARG A 22 -13.81 -4.25 -0.29
C ARG A 22 -13.79 -3.25 -1.44
N ILE A 23 -12.79 -2.37 -1.50
CA ILE A 23 -12.67 -1.33 -2.52
C ILE A 23 -11.53 -1.66 -3.49
N VAL A 24 -10.40 -2.12 -2.98
CA VAL A 24 -9.25 -2.56 -3.78
C VAL A 24 -8.96 -4.02 -3.43
N PRO A 25 -9.26 -4.96 -4.33
CA PRO A 25 -8.92 -6.37 -4.15
C PRO A 25 -7.43 -6.56 -3.90
N VAL A 26 -7.08 -7.64 -3.19
CA VAL A 26 -5.70 -7.89 -2.76
C VAL A 26 -4.76 -8.07 -3.97
N GLU A 27 -5.23 -8.75 -5.01
CA GLU A 27 -4.51 -8.98 -6.25
C GLU A 27 -4.17 -7.65 -6.95
N GLU A 28 -5.12 -6.71 -6.91
CA GLU A 28 -4.94 -5.38 -7.48
C GLU A 28 -3.98 -4.54 -6.64
N LEU A 29 -4.05 -4.65 -5.30
CA LEU A 29 -3.07 -4.03 -4.40
C LEU A 29 -1.65 -4.58 -4.62
N TYR A 30 -1.50 -5.87 -4.90
CA TYR A 30 -0.22 -6.45 -5.29
C TYR A 30 0.24 -5.99 -6.67
N ARG A 31 -0.68 -5.77 -7.62
CA ARG A 31 -0.36 -5.15 -8.91
C ARG A 31 0.20 -3.74 -8.71
N TYR A 32 -0.46 -2.91 -7.88
CA TYR A 32 0.05 -1.59 -7.53
C TYR A 32 1.39 -1.62 -6.82
N SER A 33 1.62 -2.60 -5.94
CA SER A 33 2.90 -2.78 -5.25
C SER A 33 4.04 -3.10 -6.22
N ARG A 34 3.76 -3.89 -7.28
CA ARG A 34 4.74 -4.17 -8.35
C ARG A 34 5.06 -2.92 -9.17
N ILE A 35 4.04 -2.16 -9.56
CA ILE A 35 4.23 -0.88 -10.27
C ILE A 35 5.05 0.10 -9.41
N ALA A 36 4.72 0.22 -8.12
CA ALA A 36 5.48 1.04 -7.19
C ALA A 36 6.94 0.57 -7.07
N ARG A 37 7.21 -0.73 -7.16
CA ARG A 37 8.59 -1.25 -7.13
C ARG A 37 9.41 -0.79 -8.34
N GLU A 38 8.80 -0.72 -9.51
CA GLU A 38 9.46 -0.23 -10.73
C GLU A 38 9.76 1.28 -10.64
N ILE A 39 8.78 2.05 -10.13
CA ILE A 39 8.90 3.50 -9.95
C ILE A 39 9.94 3.86 -8.87
N MET A 40 9.94 3.13 -7.75
CA MET A 40 10.79 3.41 -6.59
C MET A 40 12.18 2.80 -6.77
N SER A 41 12.87 3.28 -7.81
CA SER A 41 14.22 2.90 -8.21
C SER A 41 15.14 4.13 -8.34
N GLY A 42 16.46 3.90 -8.37
CA GLY A 42 17.46 4.97 -8.46
C GLY A 42 17.40 5.95 -7.29
N LYS A 43 17.27 7.25 -7.59
CA LYS A 43 17.20 8.34 -6.60
C LYS A 43 16.03 8.18 -5.61
N HIS A 44 14.96 7.50 -6.02
CA HIS A 44 13.77 7.25 -5.21
C HIS A 44 13.72 5.81 -4.69
N GLY A 45 14.86 5.12 -4.70
CA GLY A 45 14.98 3.74 -4.25
C GLY A 45 14.57 3.56 -2.78
N VAL A 46 13.73 2.55 -2.54
CA VAL A 46 13.46 2.04 -1.18
C VAL A 46 13.83 0.57 -1.07
N SER A 47 14.16 0.12 0.13
CA SER A 47 14.55 -1.28 0.36
C SER A 47 13.37 -2.25 0.20
N ARG A 48 12.15 -1.83 0.55
CA ARG A 48 10.96 -2.70 0.48
C ARG A 48 9.69 -1.96 0.09
N ILE A 49 8.88 -2.58 -0.76
CA ILE A 49 7.48 -2.21 -0.98
C ILE A 49 6.60 -3.17 -0.18
N ILE A 50 5.62 -2.66 0.58
CA ILE A 50 4.78 -3.49 1.44
C ILE A 50 3.30 -3.20 1.16
N ALA A 51 2.58 -4.22 0.68
CA ALA A 51 1.12 -4.18 0.62
C ALA A 51 0.53 -4.32 2.03
N ARG A 52 -0.40 -3.43 2.37
CA ARG A 52 -1.08 -3.37 3.67
C ARG A 52 -2.60 -3.42 3.45
N PRO A 53 -3.15 -4.55 2.98
CA PRO A 53 -4.60 -4.68 2.90
C PRO A 53 -5.20 -4.59 4.31
N PHE A 54 -6.39 -4.02 4.42
CA PHE A 54 -7.12 -3.93 5.68
C PHE A 54 -8.64 -4.09 5.47
N ASP A 55 -9.33 -4.44 6.54
CA ASP A 55 -10.78 -4.60 6.63
C ASP A 55 -11.33 -3.89 7.86
N GLY A 56 -12.64 -4.02 8.07
CA GLY A 56 -13.37 -3.37 9.16
C GLY A 56 -14.12 -2.12 8.70
N GLU A 57 -14.55 -1.32 9.67
CA GLU A 57 -15.40 -0.16 9.45
C GLU A 57 -14.83 1.06 10.19
N PRO A 58 -15.26 2.31 9.85
CA PRO A 58 -14.82 3.49 10.57
C PRO A 58 -14.95 3.33 12.10
N GLY A 59 -13.82 3.43 12.80
CA GLY A 59 -13.73 3.22 14.25
C GLY A 59 -13.24 1.82 14.67
N SER A 60 -13.15 0.86 13.76
CA SER A 60 -12.66 -0.50 14.03
C SER A 60 -12.04 -1.12 12.77
N PHE A 61 -10.88 -0.60 12.36
CA PHE A 61 -10.11 -1.15 11.24
C PHE A 61 -9.05 -2.14 11.73
N TYR A 62 -8.82 -3.21 10.96
CA TYR A 62 -7.82 -4.24 11.26
C TYR A 62 -7.15 -4.76 9.97
N ARG A 63 -6.01 -5.43 10.11
CA ARG A 63 -5.24 -6.00 8.99
C ARG A 63 -5.48 -7.48 8.79
#